data_AF-A0A1Y1K742-F1
#
_entry.id   AF-A0A1Y1K742-F1
#
_cell.length_a   1.000
_cell.length_b   1.000
_cell.length_c   1.000
_cell.angle_alpha   90.00
_cell.angle_beta   90.00
_cell.angle_gamma   90.00
#
_symmetry.space_group_name_H-M   'P 1'
#
loop_
_entity.id
_entity.type
_entity.pdbx_description
1 polymer ?
#
loop_
_entity_poly.entity_id
_entity_poly.type
_entity_poly.pdbx_seq_one_letter_code
_entity_poly.pdbx_strand_id
1 'polypeptide(L)'
;MGSLSNTENGTVLDIGGSSMPTDLDVRLRDALKSKDEGGKKPVLPDEFLYNDLGLELWRRIISQDEFYQTRDEIAMFQANGEDIAKRFARDSKKLFLLDIGAGYVPRLLIVLANV
;
A
#
# COMPACT_ATOMS: atom_id res chain seq x y z
N MET A 1 -7.46 3.59 -19.40
CA MET A 1 -6.99 2.40 -18.67
C MET A 1 -7.06 1.21 -19.61
N GLY A 2 -5.99 0.42 -19.72
CA GLY A 2 -6.00 -0.82 -20.51
C GLY A 2 -6.96 -1.84 -19.90
N SER A 3 -7.57 -2.67 -20.73
CA SER A 3 -8.47 -3.73 -20.27
C SER A 3 -7.69 -4.75 -19.43
N LEU A 4 -8.11 -4.98 -18.19
CA LEU A 4 -7.58 -6.05 -17.31
C LEU A 4 -7.89 -7.47 -17.83
N SER A 5 -8.71 -7.60 -18.89
CA SER A 5 -9.11 -8.90 -19.43
C SER A 5 -7.96 -9.72 -20.01
N ASN A 6 -6.85 -9.07 -20.39
CA ASN A 6 -5.73 -9.66 -21.12
C ASN A 6 -4.41 -9.65 -20.34
N THR A 7 -4.40 -9.33 -19.05
CA THR A 7 -3.17 -9.36 -18.26
C THR A 7 -2.75 -10.80 -17.93
N GLU A 8 -1.49 -11.11 -18.22
CA GLU A 8 -0.88 -12.39 -17.86
C GLU A 8 -0.42 -12.36 -16.39
N ASN A 9 -0.27 -13.54 -15.79
CA ASN A 9 0.26 -13.64 -14.43
C ASN A 9 1.68 -13.04 -14.36
N GLY A 10 1.95 -12.21 -13.34
CA GLY A 10 3.21 -11.48 -13.22
C GLY A 10 3.27 -10.14 -13.99
N THR A 11 2.19 -9.75 -14.68
CA THR A 11 2.12 -8.41 -15.29
C THR A 11 2.14 -7.32 -14.21
N VAL A 12 3.13 -6.44 -14.26
CA VAL A 12 3.15 -5.22 -13.43
C VAL A 12 2.44 -4.10 -14.18
N LEU A 13 1.31 -3.66 -13.63
CA LEU A 13 0.59 -2.49 -14.14
C LEU A 13 1.00 -1.26 -13.36
N ASP A 14 1.62 -0.31 -14.04
CA ASP A 14 1.85 1.00 -13.47
C ASP A 14 0.54 1.80 -13.44
N ILE A 15 0.12 2.20 -12.24
CA ILE A 15 -1.11 2.97 -11.98
C ILE A 15 -0.82 4.46 -11.67
N GLY A 16 0.39 4.94 -11.99
CA GLY A 16 0.83 6.32 -11.72
C GLY A 16 2.07 6.39 -10.83
N GLY A 17 2.69 5.26 -10.51
CA GLY A 17 3.94 5.20 -9.76
C GLY A 17 5.13 5.73 -10.55
N SER A 18 5.16 5.59 -11.88
CA SER A 18 6.27 6.12 -12.70
C SER A 18 6.36 7.65 -12.72
N SER A 19 5.25 8.36 -12.52
CA SER A 19 5.22 9.82 -12.40
C SER A 19 5.58 10.35 -11.00
N MET A 20 5.61 9.46 -10.00
CA MET A 20 5.82 9.81 -8.60
C MET A 20 7.15 10.54 -8.32
N PRO A 21 8.30 10.17 -8.92
CA PRO A 21 9.57 10.85 -8.64
C PRO A 21 9.55 12.35 -8.99
N THR A 22 8.89 12.72 -10.08
CA THR A 22 8.80 14.12 -10.53
C THR A 22 7.91 14.96 -9.60
N ASP A 23 6.78 14.40 -9.15
CA ASP A 23 5.88 15.07 -8.20
C ASP A 23 6.53 15.27 -6.83
N LEU A 24 7.26 14.26 -6.36
CA LEU A 24 7.97 14.31 -5.07
C LEU A 24 9.08 15.36 -5.03
N ASP A 25 9.85 15.53 -6.12
CA ASP A 25 10.89 16.57 -6.19
C ASP A 25 10.27 17.98 -6.11
N VAL A 26 9.16 18.22 -6.81
CA VAL A 26 8.44 19.51 -6.76
C VAL A 26 7.95 19.78 -5.34
N ARG A 27 7.23 18.83 -4.74
CA ARG A 27 6.69 18.97 -3.38
C ARG A 27 7.78 19.16 -2.32
N LEU A 28 8.92 18.46 -2.46
CA LEU A 28 10.06 18.66 -1.56
C LEU A 28 10.66 20.06 -1.69
N ARG A 29 10.88 20.53 -2.92
CA ARG A 29 11.41 21.88 -3.17
C ARG A 29 10.49 22.95 -2.61
N ASP A 30 9.19 22.78 -2.76
CA ASP A 30 8.19 23.73 -2.25
C ASP A 30 8.18 23.75 -0.72
N ALA A 31 8.21 22.57 -0.08
CA ALA A 31 8.30 22.47 1.38
C ALA A 31 9.57 23.16 1.92
N LEU A 32 10.73 22.92 1.30
CA LEU A 32 12.02 23.50 1.72
C LEU A 32 12.10 25.02 1.49
N LYS A 33 11.37 25.56 0.51
CA LYS A 33 11.32 27.00 0.22
C LYS A 33 10.22 27.74 0.98
N SER A 34 9.27 27.00 1.58
CA SER A 34 8.16 27.59 2.30
C SER A 34 8.66 28.45 3.47
N LYS A 35 8.01 29.60 3.66
CA LYS A 35 8.23 30.48 4.80
C LYS A 35 7.14 30.24 5.83
N ASP A 36 7.41 30.58 7.08
CA ASP A 36 6.39 30.58 8.12
C ASP A 36 5.32 31.65 7.82
N GLU A 37 4.22 31.23 7.20
CA GLU A 37 3.06 32.07 6.90
C GLU A 37 2.03 31.98 8.04
N GLY A 38 2.37 32.58 9.18
CA GLY A 38 1.45 32.67 10.32
C GLY A 38 1.22 31.36 11.06
N GLY A 39 2.26 30.54 11.22
CA GLY A 39 2.24 29.28 11.98
C GLY A 39 2.02 28.03 11.13
N LYS A 40 1.85 28.16 9.80
CA LYS A 40 1.80 27.02 8.89
C LYS A 40 3.22 26.51 8.62
N LYS A 41 3.59 25.44 9.32
CA LYS A 41 4.89 24.77 9.14
C LYS A 41 4.93 24.00 7.82
N PRO A 42 6.11 23.91 7.16
CA PRO A 42 6.30 23.00 6.04
C PRO A 42 5.95 21.56 6.40
N VAL A 43 5.31 20.86 5.47
CA VAL A 43 5.08 19.42 5.52
C VAL A 43 5.98 18.77 4.50
N LEU A 44 6.83 17.84 4.93
CA LEU A 44 7.65 17.05 4.03
C LEU A 44 6.81 15.91 3.44
N PRO A 45 7.01 15.55 2.15
CA PRO A 45 6.40 14.36 1.58
C PRO A 45 6.84 13.11 2.34
N ASP A 46 5.89 12.35 2.87
CA ASP A 46 6.15 11.15 3.66
C ASP A 46 6.57 9.97 2.78
N GLU A 47 6.37 10.05 1.47
CA GLU A 47 6.80 9.04 0.51
C GLU A 47 8.34 8.80 0.56
N PHE A 48 9.11 9.82 0.96
CA PHE A 48 10.55 9.69 1.19
C PHE A 48 10.90 8.77 2.37
N LEU A 49 9.96 8.49 3.27
CA LEU A 49 10.12 7.56 4.39
C LEU A 49 9.94 6.10 3.99
N TYR A 50 9.55 5.78 2.75
CA TYR A 50 9.32 4.39 2.31
C TYR A 50 10.39 3.87 1.35
N ASN A 51 11.65 4.31 1.53
CA ASN A 51 12.81 3.62 0.95
C ASN A 51 13.08 2.30 1.68
N ASP A 52 14.09 1.53 1.25
CA ASP A 52 14.39 0.22 1.84
C ASP A 52 14.57 0.27 3.37
N LEU A 53 15.33 1.24 3.88
CA LEU A 53 15.54 1.44 5.31
C LEU A 53 14.25 1.85 6.02
N GLY A 54 13.49 2.75 5.41
CA GLY A 54 12.24 3.25 5.93
C GLY A 54 11.16 2.17 6.03
N LEU A 55 11.10 1.27 5.05
CA LEU A 55 10.24 0.08 5.08
C LEU A 55 10.68 -0.92 6.15
N GLU A 56 11.99 -1.06 6.41
CA GLU A 56 12.49 -1.86 7.54
C GLU A 56 12.07 -1.25 8.88
N LEU A 57 12.23 0.06 9.06
CA LEU A 57 11.78 0.78 10.25
C LEU A 57 10.27 0.67 10.44
N TRP A 58 9.51 0.83 9.35
CA TRP A 58 8.06 0.65 9.36
C TRP A 58 7.67 -0.76 9.83
N ARG A 59 8.35 -1.80 9.32
CA ARG A 59 8.13 -3.18 9.76
C ARG A 59 8.34 -3.37 11.26
N ARG A 60 9.34 -2.69 11.83
CA ARG A 60 9.62 -2.72 13.27
C ARG A 60 8.56 -1.99 14.09
N ILE A 61 8.03 -0.87 13.57
CA ILE A 61 6.95 -0.11 14.22
C ILE A 61 5.68 -0.97 14.29
N ILE A 62 5.27 -1.53 13.15
CA ILE A 62 4.01 -2.31 13.08
C ILE A 62 4.06 -3.66 13.81
N SER A 63 5.25 -4.08 14.25
CA SER A 63 5.43 -5.28 15.06
C SER A 63 5.44 -5.01 16.56
N GLN A 64 5.35 -3.75 17.01
CA GLN A 64 5.27 -3.43 18.43
C GLN A 64 3.86 -3.69 18.98
N ASP A 65 3.75 -4.06 20.25
CA ASP A 65 2.47 -4.40 20.88
C ASP A 65 1.51 -3.19 20.94
N GLU A 66 2.06 -1.98 21.02
CA GLU A 66 1.31 -0.73 21.01
C GLU A 66 0.70 -0.45 19.63
N PHE A 67 1.29 -0.97 18.56
CA PHE A 67 0.78 -0.83 17.19
C PHE A 67 -0.18 -1.98 16.84
N TYR A 68 -1.33 -1.99 17.49
CA TYR A 68 -2.32 -3.08 17.35
C TYR A 68 -2.89 -3.23 15.93
N GLN A 69 -2.90 -2.17 15.13
CA GLN A 69 -3.63 -2.12 13.85
C GLN A 69 -3.23 -3.24 12.89
N THR A 70 -1.93 -3.51 12.72
CA THR A 70 -1.44 -4.55 11.81
C THR A 70 -1.77 -5.96 12.32
N ARG A 71 -1.62 -6.21 13.62
CA ARG A 71 -1.95 -7.51 14.21
C ARG A 71 -3.45 -7.79 14.09
N ASP A 72 -4.28 -6.81 14.40
CA ASP A 72 -5.73 -6.97 14.42
C ASP A 72 -6.26 -7.12 12.98
N GLU A 73 -5.67 -6.41 12.00
CA GLU A 73 -5.96 -6.63 10.57
C GLU A 73 -5.63 -8.06 10.12
N ILE A 74 -4.45 -8.57 10.49
CA ILE A 74 -4.06 -9.96 10.21
C ILE A 74 -5.06 -10.94 10.82
N ALA A 75 -5.45 -10.75 12.08
CA ALA A 75 -6.41 -11.61 12.76
C ALA A 75 -7.79 -11.58 12.06
N MET A 76 -8.24 -10.41 11.61
CA MET A 76 -9.48 -10.28 10.83
C MET A 76 -9.39 -11.03 9.50
N PHE A 77 -8.27 -10.91 8.77
CA PHE A 77 -8.09 -11.66 7.51
C PHE A 77 -7.98 -13.17 7.74
N GLN A 78 -7.36 -13.63 8.82
CA GLN A 78 -7.32 -15.05 9.17
C GLN A 78 -8.72 -15.58 9.50
N ALA A 79 -9.52 -14.81 10.23
CA ALA A 79 -10.87 -15.23 10.63
C ALA A 79 -11.89 -15.20 9.47
N ASN A 80 -11.71 -14.32 8.49
CA ASN A 80 -12.73 -14.04 7.47
C ASN A 80 -12.25 -14.29 6.02
N GLY A 81 -10.99 -14.66 5.81
CA GLY A 81 -10.36 -14.72 4.48
C GLY A 81 -11.07 -15.64 3.51
N GLU A 82 -11.51 -16.81 3.97
CA GLU A 82 -12.27 -17.78 3.16
C GLU A 82 -13.63 -17.21 2.71
N ASP A 83 -14.38 -16.57 3.63
CA ASP A 83 -15.68 -15.98 3.32
C ASP A 83 -15.56 -14.78 2.39
N ILE A 84 -14.51 -13.98 2.56
CA ILE A 84 -14.14 -12.88 1.65
C ILE A 84 -13.88 -13.46 0.26
N ALA A 85 -13.00 -14.45 0.13
CA ALA A 85 -12.67 -15.07 -1.15
C ALA A 85 -13.90 -15.68 -1.83
N LYS A 86 -14.72 -16.44 -1.09
CA LYS A 86 -15.97 -17.03 -1.60
C LYS A 86 -16.94 -15.98 -2.14
N ARG A 87 -17.08 -14.82 -1.48
CA ARG A 87 -17.97 -13.76 -1.96
C ARG A 87 -17.55 -13.24 -3.33
N PHE A 88 -16.25 -13.11 -3.59
CA PHE A 88 -15.76 -12.60 -4.87
C PHE A 88 -15.62 -13.69 -5.95
N ALA A 89 -15.37 -14.95 -5.58
CA ALA A 89 -15.24 -16.07 -6.51
C ALA A 89 -16.58 -16.52 -7.12
N ARG A 90 -17.72 -16.20 -6.50
CA ARG A 90 -19.05 -16.59 -7.00
C ARG A 90 -19.42 -15.94 -8.33
N ASP A 91 -18.91 -14.75 -8.61
CA ASP A 91 -19.37 -13.90 -9.72
C ASP A 91 -18.41 -13.86 -10.92
N SER A 92 -17.20 -14.44 -10.81
CA SER A 92 -16.20 -14.40 -11.87
C SER A 92 -15.26 -15.62 -11.84
N LYS A 93 -14.92 -16.13 -13.04
CA LYS A 93 -13.89 -17.18 -13.23
C LYS A 93 -12.46 -16.67 -12.99
N LYS A 94 -12.26 -15.36 -12.84
CA LYS A 94 -10.96 -14.73 -12.58
C LYS A 94 -11.11 -13.70 -11.45
N LEU A 95 -10.26 -13.81 -10.43
CA LEU A 95 -10.15 -12.84 -9.35
C LEU A 95 -8.92 -11.95 -9.58
N PHE A 96 -9.06 -10.65 -9.36
CA PHE A 96 -7.95 -9.69 -9.35
C PHE A 96 -7.87 -9.07 -7.96
N LEU A 97 -6.71 -9.17 -7.31
CA LEU A 97 -6.42 -8.45 -6.08
C LEU A 97 -5.58 -7.22 -6.41
N LEU A 98 -6.11 -6.04 -6.11
CA LEU A 98 -5.39 -4.77 -6.19
C LEU A 98 -5.09 -4.29 -4.76
N ASP A 99 -3.82 -4.35 -4.35
CA ASP A 99 -3.38 -3.78 -3.08
C ASP A 99 -2.73 -2.41 -3.29
N ILE A 100 -3.26 -1.40 -2.60
CA ILE A 100 -2.79 -0.01 -2.67
C ILE A 100 -2.01 0.27 -1.38
N GLY A 101 -0.69 0.46 -1.50
CA GLY A 101 0.18 0.59 -0.33
C GLY A 101 0.58 -0.77 0.26
N ALA A 102 1.11 -1.65 -0.60
CA ALA A 102 1.44 -3.04 -0.26
C ALA A 102 2.64 -3.24 0.70
N GLY A 103 3.11 -2.18 1.36
CA GLY A 103 4.33 -2.13 2.17
C GLY A 103 4.49 -3.19 3.27
N TYR A 104 3.52 -4.08 3.49
CA TYR A 104 3.66 -5.34 4.21
C TYR A 104 2.91 -6.49 3.51
N VAL A 105 3.55 -7.07 2.50
CA VAL A 105 3.01 -8.16 1.65
C VAL A 105 2.52 -9.41 2.41
N PRO A 106 3.09 -9.85 3.54
CA PRO A 106 2.64 -11.08 4.20
C PRO A 106 1.16 -11.08 4.62
N ARG A 107 0.53 -9.92 4.85
CA ARG A 107 -0.91 -9.83 5.14
C ARG A 107 -1.78 -10.32 3.96
N LEU A 108 -1.34 -10.05 2.73
CA LEU A 108 -2.09 -10.36 1.50
C LEU A 108 -2.10 -11.85 1.20
N LEU A 109 -1.03 -12.56 1.56
CA LEU A 109 -0.91 -14.00 1.36
C LEU A 109 -2.03 -14.77 2.08
N ILE A 110 -2.56 -14.22 3.18
CA ILE A 110 -3.67 -14.82 3.91
C ILE A 110 -4.94 -14.82 3.07
N VAL A 111 -5.22 -13.73 2.35
CA VAL A 111 -6.36 -13.65 1.44
C VAL A 111 -6.11 -14.52 0.22
N LEU A 112 -4.93 -14.44 -0.40
CA LEU A 112 -4.57 -15.20 -1.60
C LEU A 112 -4.56 -16.72 -1.40
N ALA A 113 -4.24 -17.20 -0.19
CA ALA A 113 -4.24 -18.63 0.12
C ALA A 113 -5.65 -19.27 0.08
N ASN A 114 -6.71 -18.45 0.07
CA ASN A 114 -8.10 -18.88 0.09
C ASN A 114 -8.84 -18.67 -1.25
N VAL A 115 -8.12 -18.22 -2.29
CA VAL A 115 -8.66 -17.96 -3.64
C VAL A 115 -8.40 -19.15 -4.56
#